data_AF-A0A3D8PWC8-F1
#
_entry.id   AF-A0A3D8PWC8-F1
#
_cell.length_a   1.000
_cell.length_b   1.000
_cell.length_c   1.000
_cell.angle_alpha   90.00
_cell.angle_beta   90.00
_cell.angle_gamma   90.00
#
_symmetry.space_group_name_H-M   'P 1'
#
loop_
_entity.id
_entity.type
_entity.pdbx_description
1 polymer ?
#
loop_
_entity_poly.entity_id
_entity_poly.type
_entity_poly.pdbx_seq_one_letter_code
_entity_poly.pdbx_strand_id
1 'polypeptide(L)'
;MADYKYLGLTTYILENEENEEKLNVLAGAIESLQTHVTPMITGDFVIEKYQNVVGSEAYQFVYETDYVCTPADSELPVNTPEKYKRPSIEAVTIKGIPMLNVYIPAVAKRQENIENFIYGGVRPVLQVLFGNNIVQMVMKEGIEYEDFQNGKETVLISVKERLAVPD
;
A
#
# COMPACT_ATOMS: atom_id res chain seq x y z
N MET A 1 25.38 14.41 -2.93
CA MET A 1 23.96 14.38 -2.53
C MET A 1 23.47 12.96 -2.73
N ALA A 2 22.62 12.45 -1.84
CA ALA A 2 22.14 11.08 -1.94
C ALA A 2 20.78 11.14 -2.64
N ASP A 3 20.69 10.62 -3.86
CA ASP A 3 19.46 10.65 -4.64
C ASP A 3 18.46 9.64 -4.06
N TYR A 4 17.47 10.13 -3.31
CA TYR A 4 16.39 9.26 -2.84
C TYR A 4 15.48 8.86 -4.01
N LYS A 5 14.99 7.62 -3.94
CA LYS A 5 14.05 7.03 -4.88
C LYS A 5 12.69 6.91 -4.21
N TYR A 6 11.65 7.18 -4.99
CA TYR A 6 10.27 7.15 -4.55
C TYR A 6 9.47 6.10 -5.33
N LEU A 7 8.79 5.23 -4.59
CA LEU A 7 7.74 4.36 -5.10
C LEU A 7 6.46 4.61 -4.33
N GLY A 8 5.32 4.62 -5.01
CA GLY A 8 4.01 4.72 -4.40
C GLY A 8 3.09 3.63 -4.90
N LEU A 9 2.61 2.75 -4.02
CA LEU A 9 1.61 1.75 -4.38
C LEU A 9 0.22 2.25 -3.97
N THR A 10 -0.66 2.43 -4.96
CA THR A 10 -2.09 2.66 -4.76
C THR A 10 -2.84 1.37 -5.01
N THR A 11 -3.64 0.93 -4.05
CA THR A 11 -4.48 -0.27 -4.18
C THR A 11 -5.95 0.09 -3.96
N TYR A 12 -6.78 -0.24 -4.94
CA TYR A 12 -8.23 -0.09 -4.86
C TYR A 12 -8.85 -1.42 -4.47
N ILE A 13 -9.56 -1.44 -3.35
CA ILE A 13 -10.15 -2.63 -2.73
C ILE A 13 -11.66 -2.40 -2.63
N LEU A 14 -12.48 -3.42 -2.90
CA LEU A 14 -13.92 -3.31 -2.68
C LEU A 14 -14.24 -3.03 -1.21
N GLU A 15 -15.15 -2.10 -0.93
CA GLU A 15 -15.57 -1.78 0.43
C GLU A 15 -16.56 -2.84 0.94
N ASN A 16 -16.19 -3.52 2.03
CA ASN A 16 -17.06 -4.45 2.78
C ASN A 16 -16.49 -4.70 4.19
N GLU A 17 -17.33 -5.21 5.10
CA GLU A 17 -16.99 -5.45 6.50
C GLU A 17 -15.77 -6.38 6.68
N GLU A 18 -15.62 -7.40 5.82
CA GLU A 18 -14.48 -8.33 5.89
C GLU A 18 -13.15 -7.62 5.58
N ASN A 19 -13.14 -6.71 4.60
CA ASN A 19 -11.96 -5.96 4.22
C ASN A 19 -11.58 -4.91 5.26
N GLU A 20 -12.54 -4.34 5.98
CA GLU A 20 -12.27 -3.46 7.12
C GLU A 20 -11.51 -4.20 8.23
N GLU A 21 -11.88 -5.45 8.55
CA GLU A 21 -11.12 -6.28 9.51
C GLU A 21 -9.69 -6.52 8.99
N LYS A 22 -9.53 -6.83 7.70
CA LYS A 22 -8.21 -7.10 7.09
C LYS A 22 -7.31 -5.86 7.04
N LEU A 23 -7.86 -4.65 6.97
CA LEU A 23 -7.07 -3.41 7.07
C LEU A 23 -6.37 -3.29 8.43
N ASN A 24 -6.94 -3.84 9.51
CA ASN A 24 -6.27 -3.86 10.81
C ASN A 24 -5.03 -4.75 10.79
N VAL A 25 -5.08 -5.87 10.06
CA VAL A 25 -3.91 -6.74 9.86
C VAL A 25 -2.83 -5.98 9.10
N LEU A 26 -3.17 -5.28 8.03
CA LEU A 26 -2.21 -4.45 7.28
C LEU A 26 -1.61 -3.33 8.15
N ALA A 27 -2.42 -2.67 8.98
CA ALA A 27 -1.97 -1.65 9.92
C ALA A 27 -1.08 -2.21 11.05
N GLY A 28 -1.15 -3.52 11.31
CA GLY A 28 -0.20 -4.21 12.18
C GLY A 28 1.20 -4.33 11.57
N ALA A 29 1.33 -4.32 10.24
CA ALA A 29 2.63 -4.34 9.55
C ALA A 29 3.14 -2.93 9.18
N ILE A 30 2.26 -1.95 9.06
CA ILE A 30 2.62 -0.56 8.74
C ILE A 30 2.00 0.34 9.80
N GLU A 31 2.77 0.71 10.81
CA GLU A 31 2.27 1.36 12.03
C GLU A 31 1.48 2.65 11.73
N SER A 32 1.97 3.45 10.78
CA SER A 32 1.31 4.72 10.40
C SER A 32 -0.13 4.57 9.90
N LEU A 33 -0.53 3.40 9.40
CA LEU A 33 -1.91 3.11 8.99
C LEU A 33 -2.85 2.94 10.19
N GLN A 34 -2.36 2.63 11.39
CA GLN A 34 -3.21 2.38 12.56
C GLN A 34 -4.12 3.56 12.88
N THR A 35 -3.63 4.78 12.69
CA THR A 35 -4.41 6.02 12.90
C THR A 35 -5.63 6.15 11.98
N HIS A 36 -5.61 5.49 10.81
CA HIS A 36 -6.70 5.49 9.84
C HIS A 36 -7.71 4.38 10.10
N VAL A 37 -7.26 3.23 10.61
CA VAL A 37 -8.10 2.04 10.79
C VAL A 37 -8.75 2.02 12.18
N THR A 38 -8.10 2.57 13.21
CA THR A 38 -8.62 2.60 14.59
C THR A 38 -10.05 3.20 14.69
N PRO A 39 -10.40 4.28 13.96
CA PRO A 39 -11.77 4.80 13.94
C PRO A 39 -12.79 3.91 13.23
N MET A 40 -12.36 2.96 12.40
CA MET A 40 -13.21 2.04 11.62
C MET A 40 -13.56 0.77 12.42
N ILE A 41 -12.97 0.57 13.59
CA ILE A 41 -13.22 -0.61 14.44
C ILE A 41 -14.57 -0.46 15.13
N THR A 42 -15.56 -1.20 14.65
CA THR A 42 -16.90 -1.27 15.26
C THR A 42 -17.15 -2.57 16.04
N GLY A 43 -16.18 -3.50 16.07
CA GLY A 43 -16.31 -4.81 16.74
C GLY A 43 -14.99 -5.44 17.20
N ASP A 44 -15.04 -6.67 17.70
CA ASP A 44 -13.89 -7.41 18.23
C ASP A 44 -12.96 -7.88 17.09
N PHE A 45 -11.80 -7.23 16.95
CA PHE A 45 -10.73 -7.68 16.05
C PHE A 45 -9.97 -8.87 16.67
N VAL A 46 -9.94 -10.00 15.96
CA VAL A 46 -9.29 -11.24 16.42
C VAL A 46 -8.13 -11.57 15.49
N ILE A 47 -6.93 -11.08 15.85
CA ILE A 47 -5.71 -11.25 15.05
C ILE A 47 -5.34 -12.74 14.83
N GLU A 48 -5.80 -13.63 15.71
CA GLU A 48 -5.57 -15.07 15.65
C GLU A 48 -6.11 -15.70 14.35
N LYS A 49 -7.16 -15.12 13.74
CA LYS A 49 -7.69 -15.58 12.44
C LYS A 49 -6.68 -15.38 11.30
N TYR A 50 -5.75 -14.45 11.46
CA TYR A 50 -4.81 -14.01 10.42
C TYR A 50 -3.37 -14.44 10.70
N GLN A 51 -3.15 -15.40 11.62
CA GLN A 51 -1.81 -15.90 11.99
C GLN A 51 -0.99 -16.38 10.80
N ASN A 52 -1.62 -17.01 9.79
CA ASN A 52 -0.93 -17.44 8.58
C ASN A 52 -0.36 -16.24 7.77
N VAL A 53 -1.03 -15.08 7.82
CA VAL A 53 -0.56 -13.86 7.17
C VAL A 53 0.50 -13.20 8.03
N VAL A 54 0.21 -12.99 9.32
CA VAL A 54 1.12 -12.33 10.27
C VAL A 54 2.44 -13.09 10.37
N GLY A 55 2.42 -14.43 10.38
CA GLY A 55 3.61 -15.27 10.42
C GLY A 55 4.34 -15.42 9.08
N SER A 56 3.86 -14.80 8.00
CA SER A 56 4.52 -14.91 6.68
C SER A 56 5.77 -14.03 6.59
N GLU A 57 6.76 -14.49 5.83
CA GLU A 57 8.02 -13.74 5.61
C GLU A 57 7.76 -12.34 5.04
N ALA A 58 6.81 -12.23 4.10
CA ALA A 58 6.47 -10.94 3.50
C ALA A 58 5.89 -9.96 4.53
N TYR A 59 5.03 -10.43 5.44
CA TYR A 59 4.45 -9.59 6.48
C TYR A 59 5.51 -9.13 7.48
N GLN A 60 6.34 -10.07 7.96
CA GLN A 60 7.43 -9.76 8.89
C GLN A 60 8.43 -8.79 8.26
N PHE A 61 8.76 -8.97 6.98
CA PHE A 61 9.63 -8.07 6.25
C PHE A 61 9.04 -6.65 6.17
N VAL A 62 7.75 -6.50 5.85
CA VAL A 62 7.09 -5.18 5.84
C VAL A 62 7.15 -4.53 7.22
N TYR A 63 6.82 -5.29 8.28
CA TYR A 63 6.87 -4.80 9.66
C TYR A 63 8.26 -4.31 10.07
N GLU A 64 9.32 -5.06 9.72
CA GLU A 64 10.70 -4.69 10.05
C GLU A 64 11.23 -3.51 9.21
N THR A 65 10.58 -3.20 8.08
CA THR A 65 11.06 -2.19 7.12
C THR A 65 10.12 -1.02 6.93
N ASP A 66 9.08 -0.89 7.75
CA ASP A 66 8.04 0.12 7.62
C ASP A 66 8.56 1.57 7.70
N TYR A 67 9.74 1.79 8.28
CA TYR A 67 10.45 3.07 8.31
C TYR A 67 10.62 3.73 6.92
N VAL A 68 10.62 2.94 5.83
CA VAL A 68 10.67 3.47 4.45
C VAL A 68 9.40 4.22 4.05
N CYS A 69 8.31 4.04 4.80
CA CYS A 69 7.03 4.74 4.61
C CYS A 69 6.95 6.07 5.36
N THR A 70 7.97 6.42 6.15
CA THR A 70 8.02 7.66 6.94
C THR A 70 9.16 8.59 6.50
N PRO A 71 9.28 8.96 5.21
CA PRO A 71 10.35 9.84 4.74
C PRO A 71 10.28 11.23 5.36
N ALA A 72 11.42 11.89 5.52
CA ALA A 72 11.44 13.32 5.74
C ALA A 72 11.01 14.07 4.46
N ASP A 73 10.47 15.29 4.60
CA ASP A 73 10.06 16.10 3.44
C ASP A 73 11.18 16.32 2.43
N SER A 74 12.44 16.38 2.91
CA SER A 74 13.62 16.53 2.05
C SER A 74 13.98 15.28 1.23
N GLU A 75 13.37 14.13 1.52
CA GLU A 75 13.64 12.86 0.82
C GLU A 75 12.60 12.58 -0.28
N LEU A 76 11.55 13.41 -0.36
CA LEU A 76 10.44 13.27 -1.29
C LEU A 76 10.68 14.02 -2.60
N PRO A 77 10.04 13.59 -3.71
CA PRO A 77 9.99 14.37 -4.94
C PRO A 77 9.49 15.81 -4.71
N VAL A 78 9.94 16.72 -5.56
CA VAL A 78 9.50 18.13 -5.51
C VAL A 78 7.99 18.21 -5.73
N ASN A 79 7.32 19.11 -5.00
CA ASN A 79 5.87 19.32 -5.08
C ASN A 79 5.00 18.08 -4.74
N THR A 80 5.53 17.11 -3.96
CA THR A 80 4.74 15.96 -3.51
C THR A 80 3.53 16.40 -2.67
N PRO A 81 2.29 16.08 -3.08
CA PRO A 81 1.09 16.42 -2.32
C PRO A 81 1.00 15.63 -1.00
N GLU A 82 0.42 16.23 0.05
CA GLU A 82 0.34 15.63 1.41
C GLU A 82 -0.19 14.19 1.42
N LYS A 83 -1.26 13.90 0.66
CA LYS A 83 -1.87 12.56 0.58
C LYS A 83 -0.93 11.46 0.04
N TYR A 84 0.19 11.85 -0.58
CA TYR A 84 1.20 10.95 -1.13
C TYR A 84 2.49 10.90 -0.30
N LYS A 85 2.57 11.64 0.82
CA LYS A 85 3.75 11.67 1.68
C LYS A 85 3.79 10.57 2.73
N ARG A 86 2.62 10.01 3.05
CA ARG A 86 2.41 9.01 4.10
C ARG A 86 1.44 7.93 3.64
N PRO A 87 1.49 6.73 4.25
CA PRO A 87 0.45 5.75 4.06
C PRO A 87 -0.91 6.33 4.44
N SER A 88 -1.94 6.01 3.65
CA SER A 88 -3.30 6.49 3.87
C SER A 88 -4.33 5.48 3.40
N ILE A 89 -5.52 5.57 3.99
CA ILE A 89 -6.71 4.81 3.61
C ILE A 89 -7.86 5.79 3.46
N GLU A 90 -8.46 5.85 2.28
CA GLU A 90 -9.57 6.73 1.97
C GLU A 90 -10.74 5.93 1.37
N ALA A 91 -11.96 6.14 1.88
CA ALA A 91 -13.17 5.65 1.22
C ALA A 91 -13.45 6.50 -0.03
N VAL A 92 -13.61 5.84 -1.17
CA VAL A 92 -13.82 6.48 -2.47
C VAL A 92 -14.95 5.78 -3.22
N THR A 93 -15.68 6.52 -4.05
CA THR A 93 -16.68 5.93 -4.96
C THR A 93 -16.22 6.07 -6.39
N ILE A 94 -15.96 4.94 -7.06
CA ILE A 94 -15.52 4.92 -8.47
C ILE A 94 -16.65 4.33 -9.31
N LYS A 95 -17.22 5.15 -10.20
CA LYS A 95 -18.34 4.75 -11.08
C LYS A 95 -19.53 4.15 -10.31
N GLY A 96 -19.82 4.69 -9.13
CA GLY A 96 -20.90 4.23 -8.26
C GLY A 96 -20.59 2.99 -7.42
N ILE A 97 -19.37 2.47 -7.48
CA ILE A 97 -18.93 1.34 -6.65
C ILE A 97 -18.12 1.89 -5.47
N PRO A 98 -18.52 1.59 -4.22
CA PRO A 98 -17.76 1.97 -3.03
C PRO A 98 -16.48 1.13 -2.93
N MET A 99 -15.36 1.81 -2.65
CA MET A 99 -14.03 1.22 -2.59
C MET A 99 -13.19 1.88 -1.51
N LEU A 100 -12.21 1.13 -1.01
CA LEU A 100 -11.14 1.61 -0.16
C LEU A 100 -9.91 1.85 -1.03
N ASN A 101 -9.40 3.07 -1.03
CA ASN A 101 -8.13 3.44 -1.65
C ASN A 101 -7.04 3.38 -0.56
N VAL A 102 -6.13 2.42 -0.68
CA VAL A 102 -4.98 2.27 0.20
C VAL A 102 -3.74 2.77 -0.54
N TYR A 103 -3.09 3.79 0.00
CA TYR A 103 -1.85 4.31 -0.53
C TYR A 103 -0.67 3.99 0.40
N ILE A 104 0.43 3.50 -0.16
CA ILE A 104 1.66 3.19 0.58
C ILE A 104 2.86 3.77 -0.20
N PRO A 105 3.47 4.87 0.26
CA PRO A 105 4.75 5.35 -0.27
C PRO A 105 5.92 4.57 0.32
N ALA A 106 7.00 4.45 -0.44
CA ALA A 106 8.26 3.88 -0.02
C ALA A 106 9.40 4.75 -0.56
N VAL A 107 10.31 5.16 0.33
CA VAL A 107 11.42 6.04 0.01
C VAL A 107 12.72 5.48 0.56
N ALA A 108 13.72 5.33 -0.31
CA ALA A 108 15.05 4.91 0.10
C ALA A 108 16.11 5.36 -0.91
N LYS A 109 17.38 5.34 -0.49
CA LYS A 109 18.52 5.68 -1.36
C LYS A 109 18.80 4.62 -2.44
N ARG A 110 18.40 3.37 -2.21
CA ARG A 110 18.60 2.26 -3.15
C ARG A 110 17.26 1.86 -3.75
N GLN A 111 17.18 1.86 -5.07
CA GLN A 111 16.02 1.41 -5.83
C GLN A 111 15.59 -0.02 -5.42
N GLU A 112 16.55 -0.92 -5.28
CA GLU A 112 16.32 -2.31 -4.86
C GLU A 112 15.59 -2.38 -3.51
N ASN A 113 15.86 -1.47 -2.56
CA ASN A 113 15.20 -1.51 -1.26
C ASN A 113 13.71 -1.17 -1.37
N ILE A 114 13.35 -0.12 -2.13
CA ILE A 114 11.94 0.24 -2.32
C ILE A 114 11.20 -0.77 -3.20
N GLU A 115 11.89 -1.37 -4.16
CA GLU A 115 11.33 -2.44 -5.00
C GLU A 115 11.09 -3.71 -4.19
N ASN A 116 12.06 -4.14 -3.37
CA ASN A 116 11.89 -5.30 -2.50
C ASN A 116 10.78 -5.06 -1.47
N PHE A 117 10.69 -3.86 -0.89
CA PHE A 117 9.61 -3.49 0.01
C PHE A 117 8.24 -3.60 -0.66
N ILE A 118 8.06 -2.96 -1.82
CA ILE A 118 6.76 -2.92 -2.48
C ILE A 118 6.41 -4.26 -3.15
N TYR A 119 7.30 -4.83 -3.96
CA TYR A 119 7.03 -6.04 -4.73
C TYR A 119 7.21 -7.33 -3.92
N GLY A 120 8.16 -7.36 -2.99
CA GLY A 120 8.46 -8.54 -2.17
C GLY A 120 7.71 -8.58 -0.83
N GLY A 121 7.33 -7.41 -0.30
CA GLY A 121 6.61 -7.28 0.98
C GLY A 121 5.15 -6.89 0.79
N VAL A 122 4.92 -5.62 0.51
CA VAL A 122 3.58 -4.99 0.56
C VAL A 122 2.60 -5.64 -0.42
N ARG A 123 2.98 -5.81 -1.69
CA ARG A 123 2.10 -6.39 -2.71
C ARG A 123 1.67 -7.83 -2.34
N PRO A 124 2.58 -8.75 -1.96
CA PRO A 124 2.18 -10.07 -1.48
C PRO A 124 1.23 -10.03 -0.29
N VAL A 125 1.48 -9.18 0.71
CA VAL A 125 0.60 -9.03 1.87
C VAL A 125 -0.81 -8.59 1.43
N LEU A 126 -0.90 -7.57 0.57
CA LEU A 126 -2.17 -7.10 0.03
C LEU A 126 -2.89 -8.20 -0.77
N GLN A 127 -2.16 -8.94 -1.61
CA GLN A 127 -2.73 -10.03 -2.40
C GLN A 127 -3.26 -11.17 -1.53
N VAL A 128 -2.56 -11.53 -0.46
CA VAL A 128 -2.98 -12.58 0.49
C VAL A 128 -4.21 -12.13 1.29
N LEU A 129 -4.21 -10.88 1.78
CA LEU A 129 -5.33 -10.35 2.57
C LEU A 129 -6.59 -10.17 1.72
N PHE A 130 -6.47 -9.47 0.61
CA PHE A 130 -7.63 -8.95 -0.12
C PHE A 130 -7.98 -9.76 -1.36
N GLY A 131 -7.04 -10.53 -1.92
CA GLY A 131 -7.29 -11.47 -3.03
C GLY A 131 -8.20 -10.87 -4.11
N ASN A 132 -9.36 -11.51 -4.31
CA ASN A 132 -10.34 -11.13 -5.31
C ASN A 132 -10.98 -9.74 -5.12
N ASN A 133 -10.90 -9.18 -3.92
CA ASN A 133 -11.44 -7.84 -3.61
C ASN A 133 -10.55 -6.70 -4.12
N ILE A 134 -9.30 -6.98 -4.54
CA ILE A 134 -8.45 -5.98 -5.21
C ILE A 134 -8.98 -5.74 -6.63
N VAL A 135 -9.38 -4.50 -6.91
CA VAL A 135 -9.83 -4.06 -8.24
C VAL A 135 -8.63 -3.64 -9.09
N GLN A 136 -7.71 -2.86 -8.52
CA GLN A 136 -6.57 -2.35 -9.24
C GLN A 136 -5.40 -2.04 -8.30
N MET A 137 -4.18 -2.27 -8.79
CA MET A 137 -2.95 -1.77 -8.18
C MET A 137 -2.22 -0.88 -9.18
N VAL A 138 -1.86 0.32 -8.75
CA VAL A 138 -1.13 1.31 -9.55
C VAL A 138 0.13 1.71 -8.81
N MET A 139 1.26 1.63 -9.50
CA MET A 139 2.54 2.15 -9.02
C MET A 139 2.77 3.55 -9.55
N LYS A 140 3.31 4.42 -8.70
CA LYS A 140 3.90 5.70 -9.08
C LYS A 140 5.38 5.70 -8.76
N GLU A 141 6.20 6.10 -9.72
CA GLU A 141 7.67 6.13 -9.61
C GLU A 141 8.17 7.57 -9.75
N GLY A 142 9.15 7.97 -8.93
CA GLY A 142 9.80 9.28 -9.03
C GLY A 142 11.15 9.34 -8.31
N ILE A 143 11.90 10.41 -8.55
CA ILE A 143 13.17 10.72 -7.86
C ILE A 143 13.00 12.03 -7.06
N GLU A 144 13.69 12.17 -5.93
CA GLU A 144 13.68 13.33 -5.01
C GLU A 144 13.67 14.72 -5.70
N TYR A 145 14.33 14.86 -6.86
CA TYR A 145 14.45 16.14 -7.57
C TYR A 145 13.50 16.29 -8.78
N GLU A 146 12.77 15.24 -9.12
CA GLU A 146 11.75 15.32 -10.15
C GLU A 146 10.46 15.89 -9.56
N ASP A 147 9.73 16.67 -10.36
CA ASP A 147 8.39 17.08 -9.96
C ASP A 147 7.50 15.82 -9.86
N PHE A 148 6.80 15.68 -8.74
CA PHE A 148 5.90 14.56 -8.47
C PHE A 148 4.90 14.31 -9.62
N GLN A 149 4.46 15.36 -10.31
CA GLN A 149 3.52 15.26 -11.43
C GLN A 149 4.12 14.55 -12.64
N ASN A 150 5.45 14.61 -12.81
CA ASN A 150 6.16 13.92 -13.88
C ASN A 150 6.40 12.43 -13.57
N GLY A 151 6.13 12.00 -12.33
CA GLY A 151 6.33 10.62 -11.91
C GLY A 151 5.49 9.65 -12.73
N LYS A 152 6.13 8.58 -13.21
CA LYS A 152 5.53 7.58 -14.09
C LYS A 152 4.52 6.73 -13.32
N GLU A 153 3.38 6.43 -13.95
CA GLU A 153 2.38 5.51 -13.41
C GLU A 153 2.34 4.20 -14.20
N THR A 154 2.36 3.07 -13.48
CA THR A 154 2.32 1.73 -14.06
C THR A 154 1.21 0.92 -13.39
N VAL A 155 0.31 0.33 -14.16
CA VAL A 155 -0.71 -0.59 -13.62
C VAL A 155 -0.07 -1.97 -13.42
N LEU A 156 -0.16 -2.51 -12.20
CA LEU A 156 0.38 -3.84 -11.88
C LEU A 156 -0.64 -4.96 -11.97
N ILE A 157 -1.89 -4.64 -11.61
CA ILE A 157 -3.03 -5.56 -11.61
C ILE A 157 -4.26 -4.75 -11.98
N SER A 158 -5.08 -5.27 -12.88
CA SER A 158 -6.44 -4.81 -13.13
C SER A 158 -7.42 -5.97 -13.17
N VAL A 159 -8.68 -5.78 -12.75
CA VAL A 159 -9.77 -6.79 -12.91
C VAL A 159 -9.86 -7.31 -14.36
N LYS A 160 -9.51 -6.51 -15.36
CA LYS A 160 -9.45 -6.95 -16.76
C LYS A 160 -8.40 -8.04 -17.03
N GLU A 161 -7.29 -8.05 -16.29
CA GLU A 161 -6.20 -9.02 -16.45
C GLU A 161 -6.44 -10.32 -15.67
N ARG A 162 -7.24 -10.30 -14.60
CA ARG A 162 -7.64 -11.52 -13.87
C ARG A 162 -8.52 -12.45 -14.68
N LEU A 163 -9.31 -11.92 -15.61
CA LEU A 163 -10.13 -12.71 -16.55
C LEU A 163 -9.30 -13.30 -17.70
N ALA A 164 -8.00 -13.01 -17.78
CA ALA A 164 -7.11 -13.44 -18.85
C ALA A 164 -6.14 -14.56 -18.44
N VAL A 165 -6.28 -15.15 -17.25
CA VAL A 165 -5.53 -16.35 -16.84
C VAL A 165 -6.38 -17.58 -17.17
N PRO A 166 -6.01 -18.40 -18.17
CA PRO A 166 -6.60 -19.71 -18.36
C PRO A 166 -6.07 -20.66 -17.28
N ASP A 167 -6.95 -21.54 -16.76
CA ASP A 167 -6.58 -22.69 -15.93
C ASP A 167 -5.58 -23.62 -16.63
#